data_AF-C8VFS8-F1
#
_entry.id   AF-C8VFS8-F1
#
_cell.length_a   1.000
_cell.length_b   1.000
_cell.length_c   1.000
_cell.angle_alpha   90.00
_cell.angle_beta   90.00
_cell.angle_gamma   90.00
#
_symmetry.space_group_name_H-M   'P 1'
#
loop_
_entity.id
_entity.type
_entity.pdbx_description
1 polymer ?
#
loop_
_entity_poly.entity_id
_entity_poly.type
_entity_poly.pdbx_seq_one_letter_code
_entity_poly.pdbx_strand_id
1 'polypeptide(L)'
;MIWIFPDRTTSNETYLYEELMECDLAAIIRSGQPLTDAHYQSFIYQILCGLKYIHSANVLHRDLKPGNLLVNADCELKICDFGLARGFSIDPEENAGYMTEYVATRWYRAPEIMLSFQSYTKAIDVWSVGCILAELLGGRPFFKGRDYVDQLNQILHYLGTPNEETLSRIGSPRAQEYVRNLPFMPKVPFQRLFPNANPDALDLLDRMLAFDPSSRISVEEALEHPYLAIWHDASDEPSCPTTFDFHFEVVDDVQEMRRMIYEEVVRFRQSVRMPPQAQSLAQQQQIGNIPIPEHQQGVWRQEEPRPQEAGAVGGNHNDLESSLQRGMDA
;
A
#
# COMPACT_ATOMS: atom_id res chain seq x y z
N MET A 1 0.38 8.78 15.04
CA MET A 1 1.71 9.40 15.08
C MET A 1 1.68 10.72 15.84
N ILE A 2 2.07 10.81 17.11
CA ILE A 2 2.05 12.11 17.84
C ILE A 2 3.31 12.92 17.48
N TRP A 3 3.15 14.22 17.23
CA TRP A 3 4.26 15.12 16.93
C TRP A 3 4.57 16.03 18.13
N ILE A 4 5.86 16.33 18.40
CA ILE A 4 6.28 17.27 19.46
C ILE A 4 7.31 18.27 18.93
N PHE A 5 7.03 19.55 19.16
CA PHE A 5 8.01 20.63 19.09
C PHE A 5 8.49 20.98 20.51
N PRO A 6 9.82 21.02 20.76
CA PRO A 6 10.38 21.48 22.03
C PRO A 6 10.06 22.96 22.33
N ASP A 7 10.02 23.83 21.31
CA ASP A 7 9.75 25.27 21.45
C ASP A 7 9.17 25.87 20.14
N ARG A 8 8.32 26.91 20.27
CA ARG A 8 7.60 27.57 19.17
C ARG A 8 8.48 28.41 18.24
N THR A 9 9.69 28.76 18.64
CA THR A 9 10.50 29.78 17.92
C THR A 9 11.95 29.37 17.62
N THR A 10 12.45 28.24 18.15
CA THR A 10 13.88 27.91 18.06
C THR A 10 14.22 26.46 17.67
N SER A 11 13.29 25.51 17.69
CA SER A 11 13.64 24.11 17.45
C SER A 11 13.72 23.79 15.95
N ASN A 12 14.87 23.27 15.53
CA ASN A 12 15.09 22.72 14.18
C ASN A 12 14.75 21.22 14.09
N GLU A 13 14.04 20.68 15.07
CA GLU A 13 13.77 19.25 15.20
C GLU A 13 12.29 19.00 15.48
N THR A 14 11.81 17.89 14.94
CA THR A 14 10.44 17.42 15.11
C THR A 14 10.49 15.96 15.52
N TYR A 15 9.79 15.62 16.60
CA TYR A 15 9.77 14.25 17.13
C TYR A 15 8.48 13.54 16.72
N LEU A 16 8.61 12.38 16.08
CA LEU A 16 7.51 11.50 15.68
C LEU A 16 7.38 10.34 16.67
N TYR A 17 6.18 10.16 17.20
CA TYR A 17 5.85 9.04 18.09
C TYR A 17 4.94 8.08 17.34
N GLU A 18 5.49 6.94 16.99
CA GLU A 18 4.90 5.94 16.10
C GLU A 18 4.77 4.60 16.80
N GLU A 19 4.14 3.66 16.12
CA GLU A 19 4.12 2.26 16.53
C GLU A 19 5.54 1.69 16.53
N LEU A 20 5.87 0.91 17.55
CA LEU A 20 7.18 0.28 17.66
C LEU A 20 7.20 -0.98 16.80
N MET A 21 8.16 -1.04 15.89
CA MET A 21 8.47 -2.23 15.07
C MET A 21 9.89 -2.69 15.40
N GLU A 22 10.13 -4.00 15.46
CA GLU A 22 11.40 -4.58 15.93
C GLU A 22 12.54 -4.40 14.94
N CYS A 23 12.26 -4.57 13.64
CA CYS A 23 13.27 -4.49 12.59
C CYS A 23 12.65 -4.16 11.22
N ASP A 24 13.51 -4.01 10.22
CA ASP A 24 13.11 -3.92 8.82
C ASP A 24 13.25 -5.28 8.09
N LEU A 25 12.51 -5.46 7.00
CA LEU A 25 12.55 -6.68 6.20
C LEU A 25 13.96 -6.94 5.63
N ALA A 26 14.75 -5.89 5.38
CA ALA A 26 16.13 -6.06 4.93
C ALA A 26 17.01 -6.72 6.02
N ALA A 27 16.77 -6.44 7.30
CA ALA A 27 17.44 -7.08 8.42
C ALA A 27 17.06 -8.56 8.52
N ILE A 28 15.78 -8.88 8.32
CA ILE A 28 15.28 -10.26 8.24
C ILE A 28 15.95 -11.04 7.10
N ILE A 29 16.01 -10.46 5.89
CA ILE A 29 16.65 -11.12 4.74
C ILE A 29 18.15 -11.32 5.00
N ARG A 30 18.83 -10.31 5.55
CA ARG A 30 20.28 -10.38 5.86
C ARG A 30 20.62 -11.34 6.99
N SER A 31 19.72 -11.57 7.95
CA SER A 31 19.98 -12.48 9.08
C SER A 31 20.15 -13.93 8.60
N GLY A 32 19.63 -14.26 7.42
CA GLY A 32 19.63 -15.62 6.89
C GLY A 32 18.76 -16.57 7.72
N GLN A 33 17.88 -16.02 8.57
CA GLN A 33 16.93 -16.83 9.30
C GLN A 33 16.04 -17.59 8.31
N PRO A 34 15.67 -18.86 8.60
CA PRO A 34 14.83 -19.62 7.70
C PRO A 34 13.47 -18.94 7.50
N LEU A 35 13.17 -18.57 6.26
CA LEU A 35 11.86 -18.12 5.82
C LEU A 35 11.23 -19.21 4.94
N THR A 36 9.93 -19.39 5.09
CA THR A 36 9.15 -20.35 4.30
C THR A 36 8.34 -19.61 3.24
N ASP A 37 7.81 -20.34 2.26
CA ASP A 37 6.90 -19.79 1.24
C ASP A 37 5.72 -19.03 1.87
N ALA A 38 5.16 -19.54 2.96
CA ALA A 38 4.09 -18.88 3.71
C ALA A 38 4.50 -17.50 4.27
N HIS A 39 5.76 -17.34 4.70
CA HIS A 39 6.26 -16.03 5.12
C HIS A 39 6.35 -15.07 3.91
N TYR A 40 6.82 -15.56 2.76
CA TYR A 40 6.87 -14.75 1.54
C TYR A 40 5.47 -14.31 1.10
N GLN A 41 4.50 -15.24 1.08
CA GLN A 41 3.10 -14.94 0.78
C GLN A 41 2.55 -13.87 1.73
N SER A 42 2.77 -14.04 3.04
CA SER A 42 2.29 -13.09 4.06
C SER A 42 2.89 -11.69 3.87
N PHE A 43 4.21 -11.58 3.68
CA PHE A 43 4.86 -10.29 3.47
C PHE A 43 4.38 -9.61 2.18
N ILE A 44 4.31 -10.34 1.06
CA ILE A 44 3.85 -9.78 -0.21
C ILE A 44 2.39 -9.35 -0.13
N TYR A 45 1.53 -10.15 0.50
CA TYR A 45 0.13 -9.81 0.74
C TYR A 45 0.01 -8.50 1.54
N GLN A 46 0.69 -8.39 2.68
CA GLN A 46 0.63 -7.20 3.53
C GLN A 46 1.17 -5.94 2.82
N ILE A 47 2.24 -6.07 2.02
CA ILE A 47 2.74 -4.97 1.18
C ILE A 47 1.67 -4.53 0.18
N LEU A 48 1.01 -5.46 -0.51
CA LEU A 48 -0.02 -5.15 -1.50
C LEU A 48 -1.27 -4.54 -0.86
N CYS A 49 -1.69 -4.99 0.33
CA CYS A 49 -2.78 -4.37 1.07
C CYS A 49 -2.47 -2.91 1.43
N GLY A 50 -1.28 -2.65 1.96
CA GLY A 50 -0.82 -1.29 2.22
C GLY A 50 -0.75 -0.45 0.94
N LEU A 51 -0.28 -1.04 -0.15
CA LEU A 51 -0.12 -0.35 -1.42
C LEU A 51 -1.48 -0.03 -2.08
N LYS A 52 -2.48 -0.91 -1.97
CA LYS A 52 -3.87 -0.67 -2.42
C LYS A 52 -4.43 0.58 -1.75
N TYR A 53 -4.25 0.68 -0.42
CA TYR A 53 -4.67 1.85 0.35
C TYR A 53 -3.95 3.12 -0.13
N ILE A 54 -2.62 3.10 -0.22
CA ILE A 54 -1.80 4.25 -0.67
C ILE A 54 -2.20 4.69 -2.09
N HIS A 55 -2.32 3.74 -3.02
CA HIS A 55 -2.63 4.01 -4.42
C HIS A 55 -4.05 4.54 -4.61
N SER A 56 -5.02 4.06 -3.83
CA SER A 56 -6.39 4.60 -3.87
C SER A 56 -6.48 6.05 -3.38
N ALA A 57 -5.48 6.51 -2.60
CA ALA A 57 -5.33 7.92 -2.22
C ALA A 57 -4.61 8.78 -3.28
N ASN A 58 -4.31 8.24 -4.47
CA ASN A 58 -3.49 8.88 -5.51
C ASN A 58 -2.07 9.24 -5.04
N VAL A 59 -1.49 8.42 -4.16
CA VAL A 59 -0.10 8.53 -3.71
C VAL A 59 0.72 7.43 -4.36
N LEU A 60 1.93 7.76 -4.82
CA LEU A 60 2.97 6.80 -5.20
C LEU A 60 4.06 6.79 -4.14
N HIS A 61 4.51 5.62 -3.72
CA HIS A 61 5.56 5.54 -2.70
C HIS A 61 6.95 5.83 -3.26
N ARG A 62 7.26 5.30 -4.47
CA ARG A 62 8.49 5.56 -5.25
C ARG A 62 9.82 5.06 -4.67
N ASP A 63 9.82 4.55 -3.44
CA ASP A 63 11.03 4.04 -2.76
C ASP A 63 10.73 2.81 -1.90
N LEU A 64 9.84 1.93 -2.39
CA LEU A 64 9.62 0.63 -1.78
C LEU A 64 10.89 -0.22 -1.91
N LYS A 65 11.39 -0.67 -0.77
CA LYS A 65 12.55 -1.54 -0.62
C LYS A 65 12.45 -2.25 0.73
N PRO A 66 13.13 -3.38 0.95
CA PRO A 66 13.06 -4.10 2.23
C PRO A 66 13.42 -3.25 3.46
N GLY A 67 14.25 -2.21 3.30
CA GLY A 67 14.60 -1.28 4.39
C GLY A 67 13.48 -0.31 4.78
N ASN A 68 12.46 -0.15 3.94
CA ASN A 68 11.30 0.71 4.17
C ASN A 68 10.04 -0.11 4.50
N LEU A 69 10.23 -1.39 4.87
CA LEU A 69 9.19 -2.31 5.28
C LEU A 69 9.53 -2.79 6.68
N LEU A 70 8.82 -2.26 7.68
CA LEU A 70 9.03 -2.60 9.08
C LEU A 70 8.29 -3.89 9.41
N VAL A 71 8.89 -4.74 10.24
CA VAL A 71 8.36 -6.06 10.62
C VAL A 71 8.50 -6.28 12.13
N ASN A 72 7.45 -6.83 12.75
CA ASN A 72 7.45 -7.19 14.18
C ASN A 72 7.56 -8.70 14.43
N ALA A 73 7.64 -9.10 15.71
CA ALA A 73 7.76 -10.51 16.10
C ALA A 73 6.57 -11.38 15.67
N ASP A 74 5.40 -10.78 15.50
CA ASP A 74 4.18 -11.44 15.02
C ASP A 74 4.10 -11.52 13.47
N CYS A 75 5.18 -11.11 12.78
CA CYS A 75 5.28 -11.03 11.31
C CYS A 75 4.28 -10.05 10.67
N GLU A 76 3.80 -9.07 11.43
CA GLU A 76 3.06 -7.94 10.86
C GLU A 76 4.04 -7.00 10.16
N LEU A 77 3.68 -6.54 8.97
CA LEU A 77 4.49 -5.70 8.10
C LEU A 77 3.81 -4.36 7.88
N LYS A 78 4.58 -3.28 8.02
CA LYS A 78 4.11 -1.90 7.77
C LYS A 78 5.06 -1.16 6.84
N ILE A 79 4.49 -0.48 5.86
CA ILE A 79 5.21 0.38 4.93
C ILE A 79 5.56 1.69 5.66
N CYS A 80 6.82 2.13 5.56
CA CYS A 80 7.28 3.38 6.15
C CYS A 80 8.08 4.23 5.13
N ASP A 81 8.50 5.42 5.54
CA ASP A 81 9.33 6.34 4.77
C ASP A 81 8.67 6.86 3.46
N PHE A 82 7.73 7.78 3.65
CA PHE A 82 7.04 8.49 2.57
C PHE A 82 7.79 9.77 2.12
N GLY A 83 9.06 9.95 2.48
CA GLY A 83 9.82 11.17 2.14
C GLY A 83 9.98 11.42 0.64
N LEU A 84 9.96 10.34 -0.15
CA LEU A 84 10.03 10.38 -1.61
C LEU A 84 8.67 10.19 -2.30
N ALA A 85 7.59 10.05 -1.52
CA ALA A 85 6.25 9.85 -2.04
C ALA A 85 5.77 11.09 -2.79
N ARG A 86 4.96 10.89 -3.85
CA ARG A 86 4.42 11.98 -4.67
C ARG A 86 2.99 11.72 -5.09
N GLY A 87 2.30 12.80 -5.42
CA GLY A 87 0.98 12.75 -6.05
C GLY A 87 1.04 12.10 -7.41
N PHE A 88 0.01 11.31 -7.70
CA PHE A 88 -0.29 10.82 -9.03
C PHE A 88 -1.53 11.55 -9.54
N SER A 89 -1.40 12.24 -10.67
CA SER A 89 -2.54 12.72 -11.43
C SER A 89 -2.78 11.86 -12.66
N ILE A 90 -4.01 11.81 -13.13
CA ILE A 90 -4.33 11.22 -14.43
C ILE A 90 -3.84 12.15 -15.55
N ASP A 91 -3.72 13.46 -15.28
CA ASP A 91 -3.18 14.43 -16.22
C ASP A 91 -1.64 14.34 -16.29
N PRO A 92 -1.04 13.95 -17.42
CA PRO A 92 0.41 13.89 -17.59
C PRO A 92 1.11 15.23 -17.38
N GLU A 93 0.46 16.36 -17.66
CA GLU A 93 1.05 17.69 -17.48
C GLU A 93 1.26 18.03 -16.00
N GLU A 94 0.34 17.58 -15.13
CA GLU A 94 0.47 17.73 -13.68
C GLU A 94 1.56 16.82 -13.10
N ASN A 95 1.89 15.71 -13.78
CA ASN A 95 2.93 14.77 -13.34
C ASN A 95 4.37 15.22 -13.72
N ALA A 96 4.52 16.18 -14.62
CA ALA A 96 5.83 16.57 -15.18
C ALA A 96 6.74 17.29 -14.15
N GLY A 97 6.18 17.89 -13.10
CA GLY A 97 6.93 18.62 -12.07
C GLY A 97 7.71 17.74 -11.08
N TYR A 98 7.42 16.44 -11.00
CA TYR A 98 7.90 15.56 -9.90
C TYR A 98 9.21 14.81 -10.19
N MET A 99 9.96 15.24 -11.23
CA MET A 99 11.03 14.47 -11.88
C MET A 99 12.38 14.43 -11.15
N THR A 100 12.54 15.06 -9.98
CA THR A 100 13.87 15.17 -9.35
C THR A 100 13.90 14.73 -7.89
N GLU A 101 14.39 13.51 -7.65
CA GLU A 101 15.40 13.29 -6.61
C GLU A 101 16.25 12.02 -6.87
N TYR A 102 17.52 12.24 -7.20
CA TYR A 102 18.46 11.24 -7.70
C TYR A 102 19.21 10.48 -6.58
N VAL A 103 18.75 10.57 -5.33
CA VAL A 103 19.50 10.14 -4.14
C VAL A 103 18.77 9.02 -3.41
N ALA A 104 18.66 7.83 -4.02
CA ALA A 104 18.16 6.64 -3.33
C ALA A 104 18.74 5.35 -3.95
N THR A 105 18.42 4.21 -3.33
CA THR A 105 18.85 2.89 -3.75
C THR A 105 18.20 2.52 -5.09
N ARG A 106 18.99 2.44 -6.16
CA ARG A 106 18.48 2.20 -7.53
C ARG A 106 17.96 0.79 -7.81
N TRP A 107 18.24 -0.16 -6.92
CA TRP A 107 18.02 -1.60 -7.16
C TRP A 107 16.55 -1.98 -7.33
N TYR A 108 15.64 -1.20 -6.75
CA TYR A 108 14.18 -1.43 -6.78
C TYR A 108 13.46 -0.47 -7.74
N ARG A 109 14.18 0.43 -8.42
CA ARG A 109 13.55 1.41 -9.31
C ARG A 109 13.07 0.76 -10.60
N ALA A 110 11.86 1.10 -11.00
CA ALA A 110 11.26 0.64 -12.24
C ALA A 110 12.01 1.15 -13.49
N PRO A 111 12.09 0.37 -14.58
CA PRO A 111 12.83 0.74 -15.77
C PRO A 111 12.30 2.03 -16.40
N GLU A 112 10.99 2.29 -16.33
CA GLU A 112 10.37 3.51 -16.85
C GLU A 112 10.84 4.79 -16.13
N ILE A 113 11.21 4.70 -14.84
CA ILE A 113 11.81 5.79 -14.05
C ILE A 113 13.23 6.09 -14.56
N MET A 114 13.97 5.04 -14.94
CA MET A 114 15.34 5.18 -15.45
C MET A 114 15.39 5.65 -16.91
N LEU A 115 14.38 5.30 -17.69
CA LEU A 115 14.31 5.51 -19.15
C LEU A 115 13.48 6.76 -19.53
N SER A 116 12.95 7.47 -18.55
CA SER A 116 12.11 8.67 -18.72
C SER A 116 10.92 8.40 -19.64
N PHE A 117 10.14 7.36 -19.37
CA PHE A 117 8.85 7.22 -20.02
C PHE A 117 7.97 8.42 -19.67
N GLN A 118 7.06 8.78 -20.57
CA GLN A 118 6.13 9.90 -20.34
C GLN A 118 5.00 9.55 -19.35
N SER A 119 4.87 8.28 -18.95
CA SER A 119 3.80 7.77 -18.10
C SER A 119 4.34 7.14 -16.82
N TYR A 120 4.41 7.92 -15.73
CA TYR A 120 4.62 7.37 -14.39
C TYR A 120 3.26 6.99 -13.82
N THR A 121 3.11 5.73 -13.43
CA THR A 121 1.85 5.20 -12.89
C THR A 121 2.12 4.44 -11.60
N LYS A 122 1.05 3.99 -10.95
CA LYS A 122 1.06 3.04 -9.84
C LYS A 122 1.94 1.80 -10.09
N ALA A 123 2.16 1.43 -11.35
CA ALA A 123 2.99 0.30 -11.74
C ALA A 123 4.44 0.39 -11.21
N ILE A 124 4.99 1.59 -10.97
CA ILE A 124 6.38 1.74 -10.50
C ILE A 124 6.60 1.10 -9.12
N ASP A 125 5.58 1.15 -8.26
CA ASP A 125 5.64 0.54 -6.94
C ASP A 125 5.48 -0.97 -7.06
N VAL A 126 4.64 -1.47 -7.98
CA VAL A 126 4.51 -2.91 -8.27
C VAL A 126 5.82 -3.53 -8.73
N TRP A 127 6.60 -2.83 -9.56
CA TRP A 127 7.95 -3.28 -9.94
C TRP A 127 8.85 -3.46 -8.72
N SER A 128 8.77 -2.51 -7.78
CA SER A 128 9.55 -2.55 -6.54
C SER A 128 9.15 -3.76 -5.69
N VAL A 129 7.85 -4.08 -5.61
CA VAL A 129 7.34 -5.30 -4.95
C VAL A 129 7.87 -6.57 -5.65
N GLY A 130 7.91 -6.60 -6.98
CA GLY A 130 8.53 -7.71 -7.72
C GLY A 130 10.01 -7.89 -7.39
N CYS A 131 10.77 -6.79 -7.24
CA CYS A 131 12.16 -6.85 -6.81
C CYS A 131 12.30 -7.39 -5.37
N ILE A 132 11.39 -7.00 -4.47
CA ILE A 132 11.34 -7.50 -3.08
C ILE A 132 11.02 -9.00 -3.06
N LEU A 133 10.05 -9.48 -3.84
CA LEU A 133 9.73 -10.90 -3.95
C LEU A 133 10.93 -11.71 -4.48
N ALA A 134 11.60 -11.24 -5.53
CA ALA A 134 12.81 -11.88 -6.05
C ALA A 134 13.94 -11.92 -5.01
N GLU A 135 14.06 -10.88 -4.18
CA GLU A 135 15.04 -10.83 -3.10
C GLU A 135 14.69 -11.76 -1.94
N LEU A 136 13.42 -11.91 -1.58
CA LEU A 136 12.96 -12.92 -0.61
C LEU A 136 13.28 -14.33 -1.09
N LEU A 137 13.00 -14.64 -2.36
CA LEU A 137 13.30 -15.94 -2.97
C LEU A 137 14.80 -16.21 -3.09
N GLY A 138 15.61 -15.18 -3.36
CA GLY A 138 17.05 -15.29 -3.61
C GLY A 138 17.95 -15.02 -2.42
N GLY A 139 17.41 -14.48 -1.31
CA GLY A 139 18.15 -14.03 -0.14
C GLY A 139 19.11 -12.86 -0.39
N ARG A 140 18.98 -12.15 -1.52
CA ARG A 140 19.86 -11.05 -1.92
C ARG A 140 19.19 -10.14 -2.96
N PRO A 141 19.58 -8.85 -3.06
CA PRO A 141 19.05 -7.94 -4.05
C PRO A 141 19.14 -8.50 -5.47
N PHE A 142 18.02 -8.49 -6.19
CA PHE A 142 17.89 -9.13 -7.49
C PHE A 142 18.60 -8.37 -8.62
N PHE A 143 18.32 -7.06 -8.75
CA PHE A 143 19.00 -6.17 -9.69
C PHE A 143 19.94 -5.22 -8.93
N LYS A 144 21.22 -5.60 -8.82
CA LYS A 144 22.21 -4.89 -8.01
C LYS A 144 23.15 -4.03 -8.87
N GLY A 145 22.59 -3.08 -9.60
CA GLY A 145 23.34 -2.17 -10.47
C GLY A 145 24.27 -1.22 -9.71
N ARG A 146 25.51 -1.10 -10.19
CA ARG A 146 26.52 -0.16 -9.67
C ARG A 146 26.23 1.28 -10.09
N ASP A 147 25.68 1.45 -11.28
CA ASP A 147 25.25 2.72 -11.87
C ASP A 147 23.99 2.50 -12.73
N TYR A 148 23.53 3.54 -13.42
CA TYR A 148 22.32 3.48 -14.26
C TYR A 148 22.43 2.50 -15.42
N VAL A 149 23.60 2.44 -16.06
CA VAL A 149 23.83 1.59 -17.24
C VAL A 149 23.93 0.14 -16.80
N ASP A 150 24.68 -0.12 -15.73
CA ASP A 150 24.80 -1.45 -15.12
C ASP A 150 23.44 -1.97 -14.60
N GLN A 151 22.62 -1.11 -14.00
CA GLN A 151 21.26 -1.47 -13.56
C GLN A 151 20.38 -1.87 -14.76
N LEU A 152 20.37 -1.07 -15.84
CA LEU A 152 19.60 -1.40 -17.04
C LEU A 152 20.08 -2.71 -17.68
N ASN A 153 21.39 -2.92 -17.78
CA ASN A 153 21.95 -4.16 -18.31
C ASN A 153 21.58 -5.38 -17.47
N GLN A 154 21.55 -5.27 -16.14
CA GLN A 154 21.09 -6.36 -15.28
C GLN A 154 19.61 -6.68 -15.51
N ILE A 155 18.77 -5.66 -15.64
CA ILE A 155 17.34 -5.86 -15.96
C ILE A 155 17.18 -6.60 -17.30
N LEU A 156 17.83 -6.11 -18.36
CA LEU A 156 17.77 -6.71 -19.69
C LEU A 156 18.37 -8.12 -19.76
N HIS A 157 19.39 -8.40 -18.94
CA HIS A 157 19.99 -9.73 -18.87
C HIS A 157 18.98 -10.80 -18.42
N TYR A 158 18.10 -10.48 -17.47
CA TYR A 158 17.10 -11.42 -16.96
C TYR A 158 15.79 -11.37 -17.75
N LEU A 159 15.29 -10.17 -18.07
CA LEU A 159 14.00 -10.01 -18.75
C LEU A 159 14.08 -10.14 -20.28
N GLY A 160 15.28 -10.06 -20.84
CA GLY A 160 15.55 -10.07 -22.27
C GLY A 160 15.43 -8.69 -22.92
N THR A 161 15.75 -8.64 -24.21
CA THR A 161 15.60 -7.43 -25.03
C THR A 161 14.11 -7.14 -25.24
N PRO A 162 13.60 -5.94 -24.88
CA PRO A 162 12.22 -5.57 -25.10
C PRO A 162 11.89 -5.52 -26.60
N ASN A 163 10.62 -5.71 -26.95
CA ASN A 163 10.16 -5.61 -28.33
C ASN A 163 10.19 -4.15 -28.84
N GLU A 164 10.07 -3.96 -30.16
CA GLU A 164 10.12 -2.61 -30.76
C GLU A 164 8.99 -1.69 -30.29
N GLU A 165 7.81 -2.23 -29.98
CA GLU A 165 6.70 -1.43 -29.45
C GLU A 165 7.08 -0.81 -28.10
N THR A 166 7.56 -1.62 -27.15
CA THR A 166 8.03 -1.17 -25.84
C THR A 166 9.23 -0.24 -25.96
N LEU A 167 10.18 -0.52 -26.87
CA LEU A 167 11.33 0.36 -27.13
C LEU A 167 10.92 1.72 -27.65
N SER A 168 9.91 1.79 -28.52
CA SER A 168 9.43 3.06 -29.09
C SER A 168 8.80 4.00 -28.05
N ARG A 169 8.31 3.45 -26.93
CA ARG A 169 7.69 4.19 -25.82
C ARG A 169 8.70 4.84 -24.86
N ILE A 170 9.97 4.45 -24.92
CA ILE A 170 11.05 5.06 -24.11
C ILE A 170 11.19 6.53 -24.52
N GLY A 171 11.02 7.48 -23.59
CA GLY A 171 11.06 8.91 -23.91
C GLY A 171 12.47 9.46 -24.22
N SER A 172 13.53 8.73 -23.88
CA SER A 172 14.92 9.13 -24.13
C SER A 172 15.49 8.52 -25.41
N PRO A 173 15.78 9.32 -26.46
CA PRO A 173 16.37 8.81 -27.71
C PRO A 173 17.71 8.11 -27.51
N ARG A 174 18.53 8.62 -26.58
CA ARG A 174 19.83 8.02 -26.22
C ARG A 174 19.65 6.63 -25.61
N ALA A 175 18.66 6.46 -24.74
CA ALA A 175 18.39 5.18 -24.11
C ALA A 175 17.81 4.18 -25.12
N GLN A 176 16.93 4.63 -26.03
CA GLN A 176 16.46 3.79 -27.13
C GLN A 176 17.61 3.27 -28.00
N GLU A 177 18.48 4.18 -28.46
CA GLU A 177 19.64 3.82 -29.29
C GLU A 177 20.60 2.89 -28.54
N TYR A 178 20.82 3.13 -27.24
CA TYR A 178 21.61 2.24 -26.40
C TYR A 178 21.06 0.82 -26.40
N VAL A 179 19.77 0.64 -26.11
CA VAL A 179 19.16 -0.72 -26.04
C VAL A 179 19.12 -1.39 -27.41
N ARG A 180 18.85 -0.64 -28.50
CA ARG A 180 18.86 -1.18 -29.88
C ARG A 180 20.24 -1.68 -30.31
N ASN A 181 21.31 -1.08 -29.79
CA ASN A 181 22.69 -1.47 -30.12
C ASN A 181 23.21 -2.64 -29.28
N LEU A 182 22.46 -3.09 -28.26
CA LEU A 182 22.82 -4.28 -27.49
C LEU A 182 22.52 -5.55 -28.30
N PRO A 183 23.31 -6.63 -28.11
CA PRO A 183 22.97 -7.93 -28.68
C PRO A 183 21.63 -8.42 -28.13
N PHE A 184 20.91 -9.17 -28.94
CA PHE A 184 19.65 -9.78 -28.52
C PHE A 184 19.87 -10.70 -27.31
N MET A 185 19.06 -10.51 -26.26
CA MET A 185 19.06 -11.30 -25.04
C MET A 185 17.70 -12.00 -24.90
N PRO A 186 17.64 -13.35 -24.86
CA PRO A 186 16.40 -14.05 -24.54
C PRO A 186 16.08 -13.90 -23.05
N LYS A 187 14.79 -13.81 -22.72
CA LYS A 187 14.31 -13.83 -21.32
C LYS A 187 14.79 -15.11 -20.61
N VAL A 188 15.32 -14.95 -19.40
CA VAL A 188 15.71 -16.07 -18.54
C VAL A 188 14.46 -16.49 -17.73
N PRO A 189 13.98 -17.75 -17.88
CA PRO A 189 12.83 -18.20 -17.09
C PRO A 189 13.14 -18.17 -15.59
N PHE A 190 12.27 -17.55 -14.78
CA PHE A 190 12.48 -17.43 -13.33
C PHE A 190 12.63 -18.79 -12.63
N GLN A 191 12.00 -19.86 -13.14
CA GLN A 191 12.20 -21.23 -12.65
C GLN A 191 13.66 -21.69 -12.70
N ARG A 192 14.47 -21.19 -13.64
CA ARG A 192 15.91 -21.51 -13.69
C ARG A 192 16.69 -20.76 -12.61
N LEU A 193 16.23 -19.59 -12.19
CA LEU A 193 16.85 -18.77 -11.16
C LEU A 193 16.46 -19.24 -9.76
N PHE A 194 15.21 -19.66 -9.59
CA PHE A 194 14.62 -20.10 -8.33
C PHE A 194 14.00 -21.50 -8.48
N PRO A 195 14.81 -22.56 -8.65
CA PRO A 195 14.33 -23.90 -9.02
C PRO A 195 13.45 -24.59 -7.97
N ASN A 196 13.53 -24.15 -6.72
CA ASN A 196 12.77 -24.71 -5.59
C ASN A 196 11.59 -23.81 -5.17
N ALA A 197 11.37 -22.68 -5.86
CA ALA A 197 10.29 -21.77 -5.52
C ALA A 197 8.93 -22.33 -5.95
N ASN A 198 7.88 -21.89 -5.27
CA ASN A 198 6.50 -22.18 -5.63
C ASN A 198 6.20 -21.64 -7.05
N PRO A 199 5.67 -22.45 -7.98
CA PRO A 199 5.33 -22.00 -9.33
C PRO A 199 4.42 -20.76 -9.37
N ASP A 200 3.46 -20.65 -8.44
CA ASP A 200 2.56 -19.49 -8.37
C ASP A 200 3.31 -18.23 -7.91
N ALA A 201 4.34 -18.37 -7.07
CA ALA A 201 5.21 -17.24 -6.71
C ALA A 201 5.95 -16.71 -7.93
N LEU A 202 6.41 -17.62 -8.80
CA LEU A 202 7.14 -17.27 -10.01
C LEU A 202 6.23 -16.66 -11.09
N ASP A 203 4.98 -17.11 -11.19
CA ASP A 203 3.98 -16.49 -12.08
C ASP A 203 3.68 -15.05 -11.62
N LEU A 204 3.42 -14.85 -10.32
CA LEU A 204 3.21 -13.51 -9.77
C LEU A 204 4.43 -12.62 -9.98
N LEU A 205 5.64 -13.14 -9.72
CA LEU A 205 6.89 -12.43 -9.93
C LEU A 205 7.07 -12.00 -11.39
N ASP A 206 6.74 -12.88 -12.35
CA ASP A 206 6.85 -12.59 -13.78
C ASP A 206 5.94 -11.43 -14.20
N ARG A 207 4.73 -11.40 -13.66
CA ARG A 207 3.73 -10.35 -13.91
C ARG A 207 4.09 -9.02 -13.26
N MET A 208 4.73 -9.04 -12.08
CA MET A 208 5.22 -7.84 -11.41
C MET A 208 6.47 -7.26 -12.10
N LEU A 209 7.36 -8.11 -12.60
CA LEU A 209 8.59 -7.71 -13.29
C LEU A 209 8.42 -7.62 -14.82
N ALA A 210 7.24 -7.19 -15.28
CA ALA A 210 7.05 -6.78 -16.67
C ALA A 210 7.84 -5.49 -16.96
N PHE A 211 8.66 -5.52 -18.02
CA PHE A 211 9.46 -4.35 -18.43
C PHE A 211 8.57 -3.18 -18.88
N ASP A 212 7.54 -3.48 -19.69
CA ASP A 212 6.53 -2.48 -20.05
C ASP A 212 5.54 -2.29 -18.89
N PRO A 213 5.41 -1.07 -18.33
CA PRO A 213 4.51 -0.82 -17.21
C PRO A 213 3.03 -1.10 -17.56
N SER A 214 2.65 -1.04 -18.84
CA SER A 214 1.26 -1.36 -19.26
C SER A 214 0.95 -2.85 -19.27
N SER A 215 1.97 -3.70 -19.25
CA SER A 215 1.84 -5.16 -19.15
C SER A 215 2.04 -5.66 -17.71
N ARG A 216 2.29 -4.75 -16.76
CA ARG A 216 2.53 -5.07 -15.36
C ARG A 216 1.19 -5.25 -14.65
N ILE A 217 1.08 -6.30 -13.85
CA ILE A 217 -0.10 -6.57 -13.02
C ILE A 217 -0.43 -5.39 -12.11
N SER A 218 -1.71 -5.09 -11.92
CA SER A 218 -2.13 -4.10 -10.93
C SER A 218 -2.00 -4.63 -9.50
N VAL A 219 -2.13 -3.75 -8.50
CA VAL A 219 -2.14 -4.19 -7.10
C VAL A 219 -3.37 -5.05 -6.81
N GLU A 220 -4.52 -4.66 -7.35
CA GLU A 220 -5.79 -5.38 -7.20
C GLU A 220 -5.71 -6.77 -7.85
N GLU A 221 -5.22 -6.85 -9.09
CA GLU A 221 -5.02 -8.13 -9.78
C GLU A 221 -4.00 -9.02 -9.05
N ALA A 222 -2.98 -8.44 -8.42
CA ALA A 222 -2.00 -9.17 -7.63
C ALA A 222 -2.58 -9.75 -6.34
N LEU A 223 -3.48 -9.03 -5.66
CA LEU A 223 -4.19 -9.53 -4.46
C LEU A 223 -5.11 -10.71 -4.81
N GLU A 224 -5.71 -10.71 -6.00
CA GLU A 224 -6.55 -11.81 -6.51
C GLU A 224 -5.74 -13.01 -7.06
N HIS A 225 -4.41 -12.90 -7.10
CA HIS A 225 -3.55 -13.92 -7.70
C HIS A 225 -3.57 -15.25 -6.89
N PRO A 226 -3.54 -16.45 -7.54
CA PRO A 226 -3.54 -17.74 -6.85
C PRO A 226 -2.50 -17.89 -5.75
N TYR A 227 -1.33 -17.28 -5.93
CA TYR A 227 -0.26 -17.27 -4.92
C TYR A 227 -0.70 -16.65 -3.58
N LEU A 228 -1.66 -15.74 -3.56
CA LEU A 228 -2.12 -15.05 -2.35
C LEU A 228 -3.52 -15.49 -1.91
N ALA A 229 -4.11 -16.49 -2.57
CA ALA A 229 -5.50 -16.90 -2.37
C ALA A 229 -5.85 -17.31 -0.93
N ILE A 230 -4.87 -17.74 -0.13
CA ILE A 230 -5.10 -18.11 1.29
C ILE A 230 -5.27 -16.89 2.21
N TRP A 231 -4.76 -15.72 1.78
CA TRP A 231 -4.78 -14.48 2.55
C TRP A 231 -5.83 -13.50 2.03
N HIS A 232 -6.15 -13.58 0.74
CA HIS A 232 -7.06 -12.65 0.08
C HIS A 232 -8.46 -12.64 0.74
N ASP A 233 -8.85 -11.45 1.20
CA ASP A 233 -10.20 -11.14 1.67
C ASP A 233 -10.52 -9.71 1.25
N ALA A 234 -11.33 -9.57 0.19
CA ALA A 234 -11.71 -8.26 -0.34
C ALA A 234 -12.41 -7.36 0.69
N SER A 235 -13.02 -7.92 1.74
CA SER A 235 -13.66 -7.15 2.81
C SER A 235 -12.69 -6.55 3.82
N ASP A 236 -11.48 -7.09 3.93
CA ASP A 236 -10.40 -6.65 4.82
C ASP A 236 -9.27 -5.91 4.06
N GLU A 237 -9.53 -5.54 2.80
CA GLU A 237 -8.59 -4.82 1.95
C GLU A 237 -9.14 -3.43 1.57
N PRO A 238 -9.19 -2.48 2.52
CA PRO A 238 -9.85 -1.20 2.31
C PRO A 238 -9.08 -0.28 1.35
N SER A 239 -9.85 0.55 0.64
CA SER A 239 -9.33 1.73 -0.05
C SER A 239 -9.37 2.94 0.88
N CYS A 240 -8.47 3.91 0.65
CA CYS A 240 -8.48 5.19 1.33
C CYS A 240 -9.77 5.97 0.98
N PRO A 241 -10.52 6.47 1.97
CA PRO A 241 -11.79 7.18 1.71
C PRO A 241 -11.64 8.49 0.93
N THR A 242 -10.46 9.10 0.98
CA THR A 242 -10.17 10.40 0.36
C THR A 242 -8.80 10.37 -0.32
N THR A 243 -8.68 11.06 -1.44
CA THR A 243 -7.37 11.31 -2.07
C THR A 243 -6.51 12.22 -1.19
N PHE A 244 -5.19 12.06 -1.29
CA PHE A 244 -4.25 12.93 -0.61
C PHE A 244 -3.96 14.19 -1.43
N ASP A 245 -3.89 15.33 -0.75
CA ASP A 245 -3.67 16.62 -1.37
C ASP A 245 -2.19 17.02 -1.30
N PHE A 246 -1.56 17.17 -2.48
CA PHE A 246 -0.15 17.55 -2.63
C PHE A 246 0.08 19.06 -2.87
N HIS A 247 -0.95 19.91 -2.75
CA HIS A 247 -0.80 21.36 -2.99
C HIS A 247 0.24 22.04 -2.09
N PHE A 248 0.66 21.43 -0.97
CA PHE A 248 1.73 21.97 -0.13
C PHE A 248 3.12 21.91 -0.79
N GLU A 249 3.35 21.07 -1.81
CA GLU A 249 4.67 20.91 -2.44
C GLU A 249 5.11 22.14 -3.26
N VAL A 250 4.18 23.04 -3.61
CA VAL A 250 4.50 24.28 -4.35
C VAL A 250 5.08 25.38 -3.44
N VAL A 251 5.15 25.14 -2.13
CA VAL A 251 5.63 26.12 -1.14
C VAL A 251 7.16 26.06 -1.08
N ASP A 252 7.82 27.06 -1.69
CA ASP A 252 9.28 27.19 -1.66
C ASP A 252 9.81 27.96 -0.43
N ASP A 253 8.96 28.70 0.29
CA ASP A 253 9.39 29.49 1.44
C ASP A 253 9.57 28.64 2.71
N VAL A 254 10.78 28.65 3.25
CA VAL A 254 11.15 27.85 4.43
C VAL A 254 10.38 28.27 5.69
N GLN A 255 10.06 29.55 5.84
CA GLN A 255 9.31 30.00 7.02
C GLN A 255 7.85 29.56 6.96
N GLU A 256 7.26 29.60 5.76
CA GLU A 256 5.93 29.06 5.52
C GLU A 256 5.88 27.54 5.73
N MET A 257 6.86 26.79 5.21
CA MET A 257 6.97 25.35 5.48
C MET A 257 7.04 25.07 6.99
N ARG A 258 7.83 25.84 7.75
CA ARG A 258 7.89 25.71 9.21
C ARG A 258 6.54 25.97 9.88
N ARG A 259 5.82 27.00 9.44
CA ARG A 259 4.46 27.32 9.93
C ARG A 259 3.50 26.16 9.68
N MET A 260 3.52 25.60 8.48
CA MET A 260 2.65 24.47 8.08
C MET A 260 2.93 23.22 8.92
N ILE A 261 4.21 22.86 9.10
CA ILE A 261 4.58 21.71 9.96
C ILE A 261 4.07 21.95 11.39
N TYR A 262 4.27 23.16 11.94
CA TYR A 262 3.78 23.50 13.28
C TYR A 262 2.25 23.36 13.41
N GLU A 263 1.49 23.85 12.43
CA GLU A 263 0.04 23.73 12.41
C GLU A 263 -0.42 22.28 12.35
N GLU A 264 0.25 21.45 11.56
CA GLU A 264 -0.05 20.02 11.47
C GLU A 264 0.19 19.31 12.81
N VAL A 265 1.30 19.62 13.49
CA VAL A 265 1.59 19.11 14.83
C VAL A 265 0.51 19.51 15.84
N VAL A 266 0.07 20.78 15.82
CA VAL A 266 -0.99 21.25 16.72
C VAL A 266 -2.31 20.55 16.42
N ARG A 267 -2.70 20.48 15.14
CA ARG A 267 -3.93 19.82 14.67
C ARG A 267 -3.95 18.35 15.09
N PHE A 268 -2.86 17.63 14.84
CA PHE A 268 -2.76 16.21 15.20
C PHE A 268 -2.81 15.98 16.71
N ARG A 269 -2.11 16.82 17.51
CA ARG A 269 -2.17 16.71 18.97
C ARG A 269 -3.56 16.92 19.53
N GLN A 270 -4.34 17.81 18.92
CA GLN A 270 -5.73 18.03 19.32
C GLN A 270 -6.60 16.81 19.00
N SER A 271 -6.47 16.23 17.80
CA SER A 271 -7.30 15.10 17.36
C SER A 271 -7.11 13.85 18.24
N VAL A 272 -5.86 13.55 18.66
CA VAL A 272 -5.54 12.35 19.45
C VAL A 272 -5.70 12.51 20.96
N ARG A 273 -5.94 13.73 21.46
CA ARG A 273 -6.15 14.01 22.89
C ARG A 273 -7.60 14.29 23.26
N MET A 274 -8.51 14.29 22.29
CA MET A 274 -9.93 14.41 22.57
C MET A 274 -10.42 13.18 23.36
N PRO A 275 -11.20 13.35 24.44
CA PRO A 275 -11.80 12.23 25.15
C PRO A 275 -12.73 11.43 24.23
N PRO A 276 -12.79 10.09 24.35
CA PRO A 276 -13.61 9.24 23.47
C PRO A 276 -15.11 9.62 23.43
N GLN A 277 -15.64 10.26 24.47
CA GLN A 277 -17.03 10.76 24.51
C GLN A 277 -17.32 11.92 23.55
N ALA A 278 -16.30 12.67 23.11
CA ALA A 278 -16.47 13.78 22.17
C ALA A 278 -16.39 13.35 20.70
N GLN A 279 -15.71 12.24 20.41
CA GLN A 279 -15.59 11.70 19.04
C GLN A 279 -16.91 11.12 18.51
N SER A 280 -17.71 10.46 19.36
CA SER A 280 -19.04 9.95 18.97
C SER A 280 -20.06 11.06 18.70
N LEU A 281 -19.98 12.17 19.44
CA LEU A 281 -20.85 13.34 19.24
C LEU A 281 -20.48 14.12 17.97
N ALA A 282 -19.19 14.22 17.64
CA ALA A 282 -18.73 14.88 16.42
C ALA A 282 -19.11 14.09 15.14
N GLN A 283 -19.06 12.75 15.18
CA GLN A 283 -19.53 11.92 14.05
C GLN A 283 -21.06 11.96 13.89
N GLN A 284 -21.83 12.03 14.99
CA GLN A 284 -23.30 12.16 14.90
C GLN A 284 -23.74 13.55 14.41
N GLN A 285 -22.99 14.62 14.68
CA GLN A 285 -23.32 15.97 14.18
C GLN A 285 -23.03 16.17 12.69
N GLN A 286 -22.15 15.37 12.07
CA GLN A 286 -21.95 15.41 10.61
C GLN A 286 -23.04 14.68 9.82
N ILE A 287 -23.72 13.69 10.40
CA ILE A 287 -24.82 12.96 9.73
C ILE A 287 -26.15 13.74 9.81
N GLY A 288 -26.29 14.66 10.78
CA GLY A 288 -27.52 15.41 11.03
C GLY A 288 -27.78 16.63 10.13
N ASN A 289 -26.91 16.94 9.17
CA ASN A 289 -26.95 18.21 8.43
C ASN A 289 -27.12 18.05 6.91
N ILE A 290 -27.89 17.06 6.47
CA ILE A 290 -28.42 17.00 5.09
C ILE A 290 -29.78 17.70 5.07
N PRO A 291 -29.96 18.84 4.39
CA PRO A 291 -31.28 19.46 4.25
C PRO A 291 -32.17 18.60 3.36
N ILE A 292 -33.33 18.19 3.87
CA ILE A 292 -34.39 17.54 3.09
C ILE A 292 -35.09 18.64 2.26
N PRO A 293 -35.18 18.54 0.92
CA PRO A 293 -35.99 19.48 0.13
C PRO A 293 -37.48 19.17 0.32
N GLU A 294 -38.27 20.19 0.69
CA GLU A 294 -39.72 20.09 0.81
C GLU A 294 -40.41 19.91 -0.56
N HIS A 295 -41.06 18.77 -0.70
CA HIS A 295 -42.28 18.45 -1.47
C HIS A 295 -42.50 19.02 -2.89
N GLN A 296 -42.53 18.10 -3.87
CA GLN A 296 -43.59 18.10 -4.89
C GLN A 296 -44.31 16.74 -4.91
N GLN A 297 -45.63 16.84 -4.92
CA GLN A 297 -46.63 15.78 -4.78
C GLN A 297 -46.63 14.81 -5.97
N GLY A 298 -46.67 13.51 -5.71
CA GLY A 298 -46.84 12.48 -6.74
C GLY A 298 -47.08 11.09 -6.13
N VAL A 299 -48.30 10.61 -6.33
CA VAL A 299 -48.92 9.40 -5.77
C VAL A 299 -48.19 8.10 -6.17
N TRP A 300 -47.79 7.26 -5.19
CA TRP A 300 -47.60 5.81 -5.38
C TRP A 300 -48.09 5.02 -4.15
N ARG A 301 -48.77 3.91 -4.42
CA ARG A 301 -49.69 3.17 -3.55
C ARG A 301 -48.97 2.34 -2.47
N GLN A 302 -49.58 2.28 -1.29
CA GLN A 302 -49.26 1.32 -0.22
C GLN A 302 -49.69 -0.09 -0.64
N GLU A 303 -48.77 -1.05 -0.60
CA GLU A 303 -49.11 -2.47 -0.44
C GLU A 303 -48.90 -2.85 1.04
N GLU A 304 -49.93 -3.46 1.62
CA GLU A 304 -50.01 -3.93 3.00
C GLU A 304 -49.06 -5.12 3.27
N PRO A 305 -48.43 -5.22 4.45
CA PRO A 305 -47.99 -6.51 4.96
C PRO A 305 -49.14 -7.18 5.72
N ARG A 306 -49.41 -8.46 5.44
CA ARG A 306 -50.30 -9.31 6.25
C ARG A 306 -49.52 -10.42 6.96
N PRO A 307 -50.07 -10.94 8.08
CA PRO A 307 -49.32 -11.12 9.32
C PRO A 307 -49.17 -12.60 9.72
N GLN A 308 -48.23 -12.87 10.64
CA GLN A 308 -48.40 -13.91 11.65
C GLN A 308 -47.49 -13.64 12.86
N GLU A 309 -48.07 -13.02 13.88
CA GLU A 309 -47.66 -13.19 15.28
C GLU A 309 -48.77 -13.96 16.01
N ALA A 310 -48.37 -14.97 16.77
CA ALA A 310 -49.04 -15.45 17.98
C ALA A 310 -48.03 -16.35 18.70
N GLY A 311 -47.55 -16.10 19.91
CA GLY A 311 -47.76 -15.00 20.86
C GLY A 311 -46.97 -15.37 22.13
N ALA A 312 -46.64 -14.38 22.96
CA ALA A 312 -46.50 -14.53 24.42
C ALA A 312 -46.03 -13.19 25.01
N VAL A 313 -46.98 -12.47 25.60
CA VAL A 313 -46.74 -11.37 26.52
C VAL A 313 -46.77 -11.93 27.94
N GLY A 314 -45.75 -11.61 28.74
CA GLY A 314 -45.84 -11.47 30.19
C GLY A 314 -45.51 -12.71 31.04
N GLY A 315 -44.67 -12.52 32.07
CA GLY A 315 -44.52 -13.50 33.15
C GLY A 315 -43.26 -13.31 33.99
N ASN A 316 -43.38 -12.49 35.03
CA ASN A 316 -42.38 -12.24 36.06
C ASN A 316 -42.18 -13.48 36.96
N HIS A 317 -40.96 -13.64 37.50
CA HIS A 317 -40.56 -14.66 38.48
C HIS A 317 -41.57 -14.87 39.62
N ASN A 318 -41.95 -16.13 39.86
CA ASN A 318 -42.03 -16.76 41.18
C ASN A 318 -42.30 -18.28 41.04
N ASP A 319 -41.83 -19.04 42.04
CA ASP A 319 -42.14 -20.45 42.33
C ASP A 319 -41.32 -21.54 41.64
N LEU A 320 -40.04 -21.62 42.03
CA LEU A 320 -39.19 -22.82 41.90
C LEU A 320 -38.71 -23.36 43.27
N GLU A 321 -39.34 -22.91 44.37
CA GLU A 321 -39.15 -23.43 45.74
C GLU A 321 -40.35 -24.30 46.21
N SER A 322 -41.25 -24.63 45.28
CA SER A 322 -42.50 -25.41 45.48
C SER A 322 -42.41 -26.88 45.81
N SER A 323 -41.60 -27.64 45.09
CA SER A 323 -41.83 -29.08 45.01
C SER A 323 -40.61 -29.80 44.45
N LEU A 324 -39.74 -30.29 45.33
CA LEU A 324 -39.15 -31.65 45.32
C LEU A 324 -37.85 -31.71 46.12
N GLN A 325 -37.96 -31.54 47.45
CA GLN A 325 -36.98 -32.06 48.40
C GLN A 325 -37.72 -32.78 49.54
N ARG A 326 -38.14 -34.03 49.25
CA ARG A 326 -38.51 -35.17 50.12
C ARG A 326 -39.05 -36.27 49.20
N GLY A 327 -38.49 -37.48 49.08
CA GLY A 327 -37.37 -38.08 49.79
C GLY A 327 -36.93 -39.42 49.19
N MET A 328 -35.82 -39.95 49.72
CA MET A 328 -35.68 -41.37 49.99
C MET A 328 -35.97 -41.55 51.48
N ASP A 329 -36.96 -42.39 51.80
CA ASP A 329 -36.92 -43.42 52.84
C ASP A 329 -38.21 -44.26 52.76
N ALA A 330 -38.01 -45.58 52.72
CA ALA A 330 -38.95 -46.72 52.66
C ALA A 330 -39.59 -47.06 51.29
#